data_AF-A0AAP8N6S5-F1
#
_entry.id   AF-A0AAP8N6S5-F1
#
_cell.length_a   1.000
_cell.length_b   1.000
_cell.length_c   1.000
_cell.angle_alpha   90.00
_cell.angle_beta   90.00
_cell.angle_gamma   90.00
#
_symmetry.space_group_name_H-M   'P 1'
#
loop_
_entity.id
_entity.type
_entity.pdbx_description
1 polymer ?
#
loop_
_entity_poly.entity_id
_entity_poly.type
_entity_poly.pdbx_seq_one_letter_code
_entity_poly.pdbx_strand_id
1 'polypeptide(L)'
;YFPGPNSFTGEDVLELQGHGGPIVLDMLLKRCLELGCRLARPGEFSERAFLNDKLDLAQAEAIADLIEASSAQAARNALRSLQGAFSQR
;
A
#
# COMPACT_ATOMS: atom_id res chain seq x y z
N TYR A 1 -0.38 6.44 -13.43
CA TYR A 1 -1.82 6.41 -13.18
C TYR A 1 -2.29 4.98 -13.38
N PHE A 2 -3.05 4.47 -12.43
CA PHE A 2 -3.58 3.12 -12.40
C PHE A 2 -5.10 3.26 -12.36
N PRO A 3 -5.81 3.03 -13.49
CA PRO A 3 -7.25 3.03 -13.48
C PRO A 3 -7.77 1.85 -12.67
N GLY A 4 -8.80 2.08 -11.86
CA GLY A 4 -9.55 1.00 -11.21
C GLY A 4 -10.15 0.05 -12.27
N PRO A 5 -10.26 -1.26 -11.99
CA PRO A 5 -9.94 -1.95 -10.74
C PRO A 5 -8.48 -2.46 -10.67
N ASN A 6 -7.62 -2.07 -11.62
CA ASN A 6 -6.27 -2.61 -11.80
C ASN A 6 -5.19 -1.86 -10.99
N SER A 7 -5.57 -1.31 -9.84
CA SER A 7 -4.69 -0.64 -8.89
C SER A 7 -4.58 -1.46 -7.59
N PHE A 8 -3.68 -1.04 -6.69
CA PHE A 8 -3.51 -1.68 -5.39
C PHE A 8 -4.77 -1.62 -4.53
N THR A 9 -5.42 -0.45 -4.43
CA THR A 9 -6.65 -0.30 -3.65
C THR A 9 -7.88 -0.78 -4.39
N GLY A 10 -7.83 -1.01 -5.71
CA GLY A 10 -9.00 -1.25 -6.55
C GLY A 10 -9.71 0.02 -7.02
N GLU A 11 -9.30 1.20 -6.52
CA GLU A 11 -9.80 2.52 -6.94
C GLU A 11 -8.88 3.16 -8.01
N ASP A 12 -9.24 4.31 -8.54
CA ASP A 12 -8.31 5.10 -9.34
C ASP A 12 -7.14 5.62 -8.48
N VAL A 13 -5.91 5.28 -8.88
CA VAL A 13 -4.69 5.64 -8.15
C VAL A 13 -3.72 6.41 -9.03
N LEU A 14 -3.19 7.51 -8.51
CA LEU A 14 -2.09 8.25 -9.11
C LEU A 14 -0.89 8.25 -8.14
N GLU A 15 0.23 7.71 -8.59
CA GLU A 15 1.51 7.80 -7.88
C GLU A 15 2.35 8.92 -8.50
N LEU A 16 2.85 9.82 -7.66
CA LEU A 16 3.69 10.94 -8.06
C LEU A 16 5.12 10.71 -7.54
N GLN A 17 6.06 10.37 -8.42
CA GLN A 17 7.46 10.19 -8.06
C GLN A 17 8.21 11.52 -8.19
N GLY A 18 8.56 12.12 -7.04
CA GLY A 18 9.34 13.36 -6.96
C GLY A 18 10.82 13.12 -6.69
N HIS A 19 11.61 14.19 -6.74
CA HIS A 19 12.98 14.16 -6.22
C HIS A 19 12.97 13.89 -4.71
N GLY A 20 13.89 13.04 -4.22
CA GLY A 20 13.93 12.57 -2.82
C GLY A 20 14.29 13.63 -1.76
N GLY A 21 14.31 14.92 -2.11
CA GLY A 21 14.50 16.00 -1.15
C GLY A 21 13.26 16.15 -0.26
N PRO A 22 13.38 16.08 1.08
CA PRO A 22 12.23 16.15 1.99
C PRO A 22 11.34 17.37 1.78
N ILE A 23 11.95 18.53 1.49
CA ILE A 23 11.21 19.78 1.20
C ILE A 23 10.39 19.66 -0.09
N VAL A 24 10.94 19.02 -1.13
CA VAL A 24 10.23 18.84 -2.41
C VAL A 24 9.02 17.91 -2.24
N LEU A 25 9.19 16.82 -1.46
CA LEU A 25 8.10 15.89 -1.17
C LEU A 25 7.01 16.52 -0.30
N ASP A 26 7.38 17.34 0.69
CA ASP A 26 6.42 18.09 1.52
C ASP A 26 5.64 19.12 0.68
N MET A 27 6.30 19.84 -0.23
CA MET A 27 5.62 20.76 -1.16
C MET A 27 4.63 20.02 -2.07
N LEU A 28 5.02 18.84 -2.59
CA LEU A 28 4.15 18.01 -3.42
C LEU A 28 2.92 17.53 -2.63
N LEU A 29 3.12 17.04 -1.40
CA LEU A 29 2.03 16.59 -0.53
C LEU A 29 1.08 17.75 -0.21
N LYS A 30 1.61 18.91 0.21
CA LYS A 30 0.81 20.12 0.48
C LYS A 30 -0.04 20.49 -0.73
N ARG A 31 0.54 20.46 -1.92
CA ARG A 31 -0.19 20.76 -3.15
C ARG A 31 -1.35 19.80 -3.39
N CYS A 32 -1.19 18.50 -3.10
CA CYS A 32 -2.27 17.53 -3.20
C CYS A 32 -3.41 17.85 -2.21
N LEU A 33 -3.07 18.23 -0.98
CA LEU A 33 -4.06 18.60 0.03
C LEU A 33 -4.84 19.87 -0.36
N GLU A 34 -4.17 20.89 -0.89
CA GLU A 34 -4.82 22.11 -1.43
C GLU A 34 -5.80 21.81 -2.57
N LEU A 35 -5.54 20.76 -3.35
CA LEU A 35 -6.39 20.31 -4.45
C LEU A 35 -7.55 19.42 -3.98
N GLY A 36 -7.71 19.21 -2.67
CA GLY A 36 -8.85 18.50 -2.08
C GLY A 36 -8.54 17.09 -1.59
N CYS A 37 -7.29 16.62 -1.67
CA CYS A 37 -6.92 15.36 -1.03
C CYS A 37 -6.96 15.47 0.50
N ARG A 38 -7.27 14.36 1.17
CA ARG A 38 -7.10 14.20 2.62
C ARG A 38 -5.85 13.36 2.89
N LEU A 39 -5.14 13.67 3.98
CA LEU A 39 -4.07 12.80 4.47
C LEU A 39 -4.62 11.41 4.84
N ALA A 40 -3.99 10.35 4.33
CA ALA A 40 -4.35 8.99 4.65
C ALA A 40 -4.11 8.67 6.13
N ARG A 41 -4.98 7.84 6.72
CA ARG A 41 -4.78 7.23 8.04
C ARG A 41 -3.71 6.12 7.94
N PRO A 42 -3.09 5.72 9.05
CA PRO A 42 -2.22 4.54 9.06
C PRO A 42 -2.94 3.31 8.50
N GLY A 43 -2.31 2.62 7.55
CA GLY A 43 -2.85 1.40 6.93
C GLY A 43 -4.02 1.62 5.94
N GLU A 44 -4.48 2.85 5.71
CA GLU A 44 -5.71 3.11 4.95
C GLU A 44 -5.67 2.55 3.52
N PHE A 45 -4.51 2.54 2.85
CA PHE A 45 -4.40 1.95 1.51
C PHE A 45 -4.62 0.44 1.51
N SER A 46 -4.04 -0.29 2.47
CA SER A 46 -4.23 -1.74 2.61
C SER A 46 -5.65 -2.07 3.10
N GLU A 47 -6.23 -1.25 4.00
CA GLU A 47 -7.62 -1.34 4.42
C GLU A 47 -8.57 -1.26 3.22
N ARG A 48 -8.37 -0.28 2.33
CA ARG A 48 -9.18 -0.15 1.11
C ARG A 48 -8.98 -1.30 0.13
N ALA A 49 -7.75 -1.78 -0.03
CA ALA A 49 -7.48 -2.96 -0.85
C ALA A 49 -8.24 -4.20 -0.33
N PHE A 50 -8.27 -4.41 1.00
CA PHE A 50 -9.08 -5.45 1.62
C PHE A 50 -10.58 -5.26 1.37
N LEU A 51 -11.10 -4.04 1.59
CA LEU A 51 -12.52 -3.73 1.38
C LEU A 51 -12.98 -3.86 -0.08
N ASN A 52 -12.05 -3.74 -1.04
CA ASN A 52 -12.29 -3.87 -2.47
C ASN A 52 -11.88 -5.25 -3.03
N ASP A 53 -11.79 -6.28 -2.17
CA ASP A 53 -11.47 -7.67 -2.53
C ASP A 53 -10.16 -7.85 -3.32
N LYS A 54 -9.21 -6.91 -3.15
CA LYS A 54 -7.87 -6.99 -3.76
C LYS A 54 -6.91 -7.86 -2.96
N LEU A 55 -7.16 -7.97 -1.66
CA LEU A 55 -6.37 -8.71 -0.68
C LEU A 55 -7.33 -9.34 0.33
N ASP A 56 -7.00 -10.50 0.88
CA ASP A 56 -7.60 -10.97 2.13
C ASP A 56 -6.90 -10.37 3.36
N LEU A 57 -7.45 -10.62 4.56
CA LEU A 57 -6.93 -10.06 5.80
C LEU A 57 -5.50 -10.58 6.12
N ALA A 58 -5.22 -11.85 5.84
CA ALA A 58 -3.90 -12.44 6.08
C ALA A 58 -2.85 -11.85 5.14
N GLN A 59 -3.22 -11.53 3.90
CA GLN A 59 -2.37 -10.82 2.94
C GLN A 59 -2.13 -9.38 3.38
N ALA A 60 -3.14 -8.67 3.89
CA ALA A 60 -2.97 -7.32 4.42
C ALA A 60 -2.02 -7.27 5.63
N GLU A 61 -2.12 -8.23 6.55
CA GLU A 61 -1.18 -8.39 7.69
C GLU A 61 0.24 -8.72 7.20
N ALA A 62 0.36 -9.60 6.20
CA ALA A 62 1.65 -9.97 5.62
C ALA A 62 2.41 -8.78 4.99
N ILE A 63 1.72 -7.72 4.54
CA ILE A 63 2.36 -6.49 4.08
C ILE A 63 3.09 -5.79 5.23
N ALA A 64 2.45 -5.67 6.39
CA ALA A 64 3.07 -5.06 7.57
C ALA A 64 4.27 -5.89 8.04
N ASP A 65 4.10 -7.22 8.13
CA ASP A 65 5.18 -8.14 8.50
C ASP A 65 6.39 -8.05 7.55
N LEU A 66 6.15 -7.87 6.25
CA LEU A 66 7.22 -7.74 5.26
C LEU A 66 7.98 -6.42 5.42
N ILE A 67 7.29 -5.32 5.73
CA ILE A 67 7.91 -4.01 5.97
C ILE A 67 8.76 -4.04 7.24
N GLU A 68 8.31 -4.73 8.29
CA GLU A 68 8.99 -4.82 9.58
C GLU A 68 10.10 -5.90 9.63
N ALA A 69 10.20 -6.75 8.61
CA ALA A 69 11.10 -7.89 8.60
C ALA A 69 12.58 -7.50 8.77
N SER A 70 13.16 -7.92 9.90
CA SER A 70 14.58 -7.70 10.23
C SER A 70 15.52 -8.86 9.85
N SER A 71 14.98 -9.93 9.25
CA SER A 71 15.76 -11.06 8.74
C SER A 71 15.25 -11.53 7.39
N ALA A 72 16.16 -12.07 6.57
CA ALA A 72 15.78 -12.64 5.28
C ALA A 72 14.77 -13.79 5.42
N GLN A 73 14.79 -14.53 6.53
CA GLN A 73 13.81 -15.58 6.78
C GLN A 73 12.42 -15.03 7.09
N ALA A 74 12.33 -13.97 7.91
CA ALA A 74 11.08 -13.28 8.18
C ALA A 74 10.46 -12.70 6.90
N ALA A 75 11.27 -12.01 6.09
CA ALA A 75 10.83 -11.45 4.81
C ALA A 75 10.31 -12.55 3.85
N ARG A 76 11.00 -13.69 3.77
CA ARG A 76 10.55 -14.85 2.96
C ARG A 76 9.23 -15.43 3.46
N ASN A 77 9.03 -15.50 4.78
CA ASN A 77 7.79 -16.00 5.35
C ASN A 77 6.62 -15.06 5.06
N ALA A 78 6.80 -13.75 5.27
CA ALA A 78 5.80 -12.74 4.96
C ALA A 78 5.44 -12.72 3.46
N LEU A 79 6.43 -12.84 2.56
CA LEU A 79 6.18 -12.96 1.12
C LEU A 79 5.32 -14.18 0.75
N ARG A 80 5.52 -15.33 1.42
CA ARG A 80 4.70 -16.53 1.18
C ARG A 80 3.25 -16.33 1.63
N SER A 81 3.04 -15.66 2.76
CA SER A 81 1.70 -15.28 3.23
C SER A 81 1.03 -14.31 2.24
N LEU A 82 1.76 -13.31 1.77
CA LEU A 82 1.28 -12.31 0.80
C LEU A 82 0.87 -12.95 -0.54
N GLN A 83 1.64 -13.94 -1.02
CA GLN A 83 1.34 -14.67 -2.25
C GLN A 83 0.12 -15.61 -2.13
N GLY A 84 -0.54 -15.67 -0.97
CA GLY A 84 -1.77 -16.44 -0.80
C GLY A 84 -1.54 -17.92 -0.54
N ALA A 85 -0.36 -18.33 -0.05
CA ALA A 85 -0.10 -19.72 0.33
C ALA A 85 -1.09 -20.26 1.39
N PHE A 86 -1.81 -19.37 2.08
CA PHE A 86 -2.88 -19.69 3.03
C PHE A 86 -4.31 -19.46 2.50
N SER A 87 -4.47 -18.78 1.36
CA SER A 87 -5.78 -18.42 0.77
C SER A 87 -6.24 -19.44 -0.30
N GLN A 88 -5.34 -20.28 -0.82
CA GLN A 88 -5.67 -21.35 -1.79
C GLN A 88 -6.12 -22.68 -1.15
N ARG A 89 -6.88 -22.65 -0.05
CA ARG A 89 -7.49 -23.86 0.54
C ARG A 89 -8.96 -23.69 0.84
#